data_AF-A0A955MNE3-F1
#
_entry.id   AF-A0A955MNE3-F1
#
_cell.length_a   1.000
_cell.length_b   1.000
_cell.length_c   1.000
_cell.angle_alpha   90.00
_cell.angle_beta   90.00
_cell.angle_gamma   90.00
#
_symmetry.space_group_name_H-M   'P 1'
#
loop_
_entity.id
_entity.type
_entity.pdbx_description
1 polymer ?
#
loop_
_entity_poly.entity_id
_entity_poly.type
_entity_poly.pdbx_seq_one_letter_code
_entity_poly.pdbx_strand_id
1 'polypeptide(L)'
;PLPIVFTGFEIGRSILTGPQLLKDSDDNPVARAYRLWFDKNEPGKKTFRRPSWDQTAILIAVRGTEPWWNLVDNGYNQVHDGGVNEWLDSPDRDQSYVVEKIPPEDVASTIEKLMTQKPKS
;
A
#
# COMPACT_ATOMS: atom_id res chain seq x y z
N PRO A 1 13.03 -2.82 -21.69
CA PRO A 1 12.20 -2.35 -20.56
C PRO A 1 12.28 -3.38 -19.43
N LEU A 2 12.10 -2.99 -18.17
CA LEU A 2 11.87 -3.93 -17.08
C LEU A 2 10.36 -4.02 -16.84
N PRO A 3 9.84 -5.19 -16.39
CA PRO A 3 8.43 -5.33 -16.03
C PRO A 3 8.00 -4.28 -15.00
N ILE A 4 6.81 -3.70 -15.20
CA ILE A 4 6.22 -2.72 -14.27
C ILE A 4 4.99 -3.33 -13.61
N VAL A 5 4.87 -3.16 -12.29
CA VAL A 5 3.68 -3.55 -11.51
C VAL A 5 3.06 -2.31 -10.88
N PHE A 6 1.79 -2.06 -11.19
CA PHE A 6 1.01 -0.96 -10.61
C PHE A 6 0.18 -1.45 -9.42
N THR A 7 0.32 -0.76 -8.28
CA THR A 7 -0.62 -0.83 -7.16
C THR A 7 -1.52 0.39 -7.19
N GLY A 8 -2.74 0.22 -7.67
CA GLY A 8 -3.67 1.32 -7.91
C GLY A 8 -4.13 2.05 -6.64
N PHE A 9 -4.80 3.18 -6.86
CA PHE A 9 -5.37 4.00 -5.80
C PHE A 9 -6.34 3.19 -4.93
N GLU A 10 -7.20 2.41 -5.58
CA GLU A 10 -8.23 1.56 -5.00
C GLU A 10 -7.65 0.53 -4.03
N ILE A 11 -6.51 -0.08 -4.37
CA ILE A 11 -5.81 -1.06 -3.53
C ILE A 11 -5.31 -0.41 -2.25
N GLY A 12 -4.52 0.65 -2.37
CA GLY A 12 -3.97 1.32 -1.18
C GLY A 12 -5.05 2.02 -0.33
N ARG A 13 -6.16 2.42 -0.96
CA ARG A 13 -7.29 3.09 -0.28
C ARG A 13 -8.05 2.15 0.65
N SER A 14 -8.24 0.88 0.28
CA SER A 14 -8.96 -0.12 1.08
C SER A 14 -8.11 -0.66 2.24
N ILE A 15 -6.78 -0.63 2.11
CA ILE A 15 -5.84 -1.16 3.10
C ILE A 15 -5.48 -0.09 4.13
N LEU A 16 -6.08 -0.21 5.31
CA LEU A 16 -5.98 0.77 6.39
C LEU A 16 -5.05 0.30 7.52
N THR A 17 -3.91 0.97 7.70
CA THR A 17 -2.90 0.67 8.74
C THR A 17 -2.67 1.86 9.67
N GLY A 18 -1.98 1.63 10.78
CA GLY A 18 -1.69 2.63 11.81
C GLY A 18 -2.17 2.25 13.23
N PRO A 19 -3.37 1.67 13.43
CA PRO A 19 -3.89 1.40 14.76
C PRO A 19 -2.99 0.54 15.66
N GLN A 20 -2.29 -0.48 15.13
CA GLN A 20 -1.38 -1.28 15.96
C GLN A 20 -0.04 -0.56 16.18
N LEU A 21 0.50 0.08 15.15
CA LEU A 21 1.75 0.85 15.26
C LEU A 21 1.66 1.94 16.33
N LEU A 22 0.52 2.60 16.46
CA LEU A 22 0.33 3.66 17.44
C LEU A 22 0.15 3.18 18.89
N LYS A 23 0.16 1.85 19.12
CA LYS A 23 0.30 1.30 20.47
C LYS A 23 1.75 1.26 20.95
N ASP A 24 2.73 1.34 20.04
CA ASP A 24 4.15 1.40 20.40
C ASP A 24 4.50 2.75 21.03
N SER A 25 5.62 2.84 21.76
CA SER A 25 6.11 4.12 22.28
C SER A 25 6.56 5.07 21.15
N ASP A 26 6.67 6.36 21.46
CA ASP A 26 7.26 7.35 20.54
C ASP A 26 8.76 7.15 20.28
N ASP A 27 9.42 6.23 20.99
CA ASP A 27 10.79 5.82 20.68
C ASP A 27 10.84 5.02 19.37
N ASN A 28 9.72 4.43 18.93
CA ASN A 28 9.57 3.93 17.58
C ASN A 28 9.39 5.13 16.63
N PRO A 29 10.38 5.45 15.77
CA PRO A 29 10.32 6.63 14.91
C PRO A 29 9.16 6.57 13.90
N VAL A 30 8.74 5.36 13.52
CA VAL A 30 7.60 5.17 12.62
C VAL A 30 6.29 5.52 13.33
N ALA A 31 6.13 5.08 14.58
CA ALA A 31 4.96 5.43 15.40
C ALA A 31 4.89 6.94 15.63
N ARG A 32 6.02 7.58 15.97
CA ARG A 32 6.11 9.04 16.12
C ARG A 32 5.71 9.78 14.85
N ALA A 33 6.18 9.33 13.68
CA ALA A 33 5.82 9.95 12.40
C ALA A 33 4.31 9.86 12.11
N TYR A 34 3.69 8.71 12.40
CA TYR A 34 2.24 8.53 12.27
C TYR A 34 1.47 9.47 13.20
N ARG A 35 1.86 9.61 14.47
CA ARG A 35 1.21 10.53 15.42
C ARG A 35 1.25 11.96 14.92
N LEU A 36 2.44 12.46 14.55
CA LEU A 36 2.61 13.81 14.03
C LEU A 36 1.75 14.07 12.79
N TRP A 37 1.61 13.07 11.90
CA TRP A 37 0.74 13.19 10.74
C TRP A 37 -0.74 13.29 11.13
N PHE A 38 -1.23 12.43 12.03
CA PHE A 38 -2.63 12.46 12.46
C PHE A 38 -2.97 13.71 13.27
N ASP A 39 -2.09 14.14 14.18
CA ASP A 39 -2.31 15.36 14.98
C ASP A 39 -2.47 16.59 14.08
N LYS A 40 -1.70 16.65 12.99
CA LYS A 40 -1.76 17.74 12.02
C LYS A 40 -2.96 17.65 11.07
N ASN A 41 -3.25 16.47 10.53
CA ASN A 41 -4.19 16.32 9.40
C ASN A 41 -5.59 15.85 9.81
N GLU A 42 -5.72 15.16 10.96
CA GLU A 42 -6.98 14.61 11.46
C GLU A 42 -7.12 14.83 12.98
N PRO A 43 -7.07 16.08 13.46
CA PRO A 43 -7.07 16.39 14.89
C PRO A 43 -8.31 15.83 15.59
N GLY A 44 -8.10 15.14 16.72
CA GLY A 44 -9.16 14.54 17.54
C GLY A 44 -9.68 13.19 17.06
N LYS A 45 -9.21 12.67 15.92
CA LYS A 45 -9.59 11.34 15.44
C LYS A 45 -8.92 10.25 16.31
N LYS A 46 -9.71 9.27 16.76
CA LYS A 46 -9.25 8.22 17.70
C LYS A 46 -8.95 6.87 17.04
N THR A 47 -9.34 6.69 15.78
CA THR A 47 -9.22 5.40 15.09
C THR A 47 -7.90 5.24 14.36
N PHE A 48 -7.22 6.34 14.02
CA PHE A 48 -5.88 6.37 13.40
C PHE A 48 -5.67 5.39 12.24
N ARG A 49 -6.63 5.33 11.32
CA ARG A 49 -6.60 4.46 10.14
C ARG A 49 -6.14 5.26 8.92
N ARG A 50 -4.98 4.91 8.35
CA ARG A 50 -4.42 5.56 7.16
C ARG A 50 -4.38 4.59 5.97
N PRO A 51 -4.80 5.02 4.76
CA PRO A 51 -4.53 4.28 3.53
C PRO A 51 -3.04 3.99 3.33
N SER A 52 -2.76 2.85 2.70
CA SER A 52 -1.43 2.23 2.70
C SER A 52 -0.86 2.06 1.29
N TRP A 53 -0.83 3.15 0.50
CA TRP A 53 -0.33 3.11 -0.89
C TRP A 53 1.16 2.77 -0.99
N ASP A 54 1.99 3.40 -0.16
CA ASP A 54 3.44 3.17 -0.22
C ASP A 54 3.81 1.80 0.36
N GLN A 55 3.10 1.36 1.40
CA GLN A 55 3.34 0.06 2.02
C GLN A 55 2.96 -1.10 1.09
N THR A 56 1.89 -0.98 0.29
CA THR A 56 1.57 -2.01 -0.71
C THR A 56 2.64 -2.07 -1.80
N ALA A 57 3.13 -0.92 -2.27
CA ALA A 57 4.22 -0.86 -3.26
C ALA A 57 5.50 -1.55 -2.74
N ILE A 58 5.90 -1.27 -1.49
CA ILE A 58 7.08 -1.90 -0.87
C ILE A 58 6.85 -3.40 -0.65
N LEU A 59 5.66 -3.80 -0.20
CA LEU A 59 5.36 -5.21 0.02
C LEU A 59 5.48 -6.02 -1.28
N ILE A 60 4.93 -5.49 -2.37
CA ILE A 60 5.03 -6.08 -3.72
C ILE A 60 6.49 -6.13 -4.17
N ALA A 61 7.23 -5.03 -4.03
CA ALA A 61 8.62 -4.96 -4.49
C ALA A 61 9.55 -5.94 -3.75
N VAL A 62 9.32 -6.19 -2.46
CA VAL A 62 10.20 -7.03 -1.63
C VAL A 62 9.74 -8.49 -1.59
N ARG A 63 8.43 -8.75 -1.61
CA ARG A 63 7.86 -10.08 -1.36
C ARG A 63 7.03 -10.64 -2.52
N GLY A 64 6.85 -9.89 -3.59
CA GLY A 64 5.92 -10.24 -4.67
C GLY A 64 4.46 -10.00 -4.28
N THR A 65 3.55 -10.40 -5.15
CA THR A 65 2.11 -10.17 -4.99
C THR A 65 1.41 -11.25 -4.18
N GLU A 66 1.91 -12.48 -4.21
CA GLU A 66 1.35 -13.61 -3.48
C GLU A 66 1.70 -13.55 -1.98
N PRO A 67 0.76 -13.87 -1.06
CA PRO A 67 -0.58 -14.41 -1.30
C PRO A 67 -1.70 -13.33 -1.44
N TRP A 68 -1.35 -12.06 -1.52
CA TRP A 68 -2.27 -10.93 -1.27
C TRP A 68 -3.06 -10.46 -2.50
N TRP A 69 -2.44 -10.54 -3.69
CA TRP A 69 -3.02 -10.02 -4.93
C TRP A 69 -2.78 -10.93 -6.12
N ASN A 70 -3.74 -10.94 -7.04
CA ASN A 70 -3.54 -11.47 -8.39
C ASN A 70 -2.97 -10.37 -9.28
N LEU A 71 -2.21 -10.77 -10.30
CA LEU A 71 -1.77 -9.86 -11.36
C LEU A 71 -2.72 -9.95 -12.55
N VAL A 72 -3.08 -8.79 -13.09
CA VAL A 72 -3.56 -8.66 -14.46
C VAL A 72 -2.37 -8.19 -15.28
N ASP A 73 -1.87 -9.06 -16.17
CA ASP A 73 -0.56 -8.94 -16.83
C ASP A 73 -0.63 -8.66 -18.33
N ASN A 74 -1.82 -8.35 -18.84
CA ASN A 74 -2.03 -7.89 -20.21
C ASN A 74 -2.35 -6.39 -20.27
N GLY A 75 -1.87 -5.73 -21.30
CA GLY A 75 -2.18 -4.33 -21.57
C GLY A 75 -1.14 -3.38 -20.99
N TYR A 76 -1.55 -2.15 -20.71
CA TYR A 76 -0.66 -1.12 -20.19
C TYR A 76 -1.41 0.06 -19.57
N ASN A 77 -0.70 0.82 -18.74
CA ASN A 77 -1.17 2.09 -18.19
C ASN A 77 -0.91 3.23 -19.19
N GLN A 78 -1.99 3.77 -19.77
CA GLN A 78 -1.96 4.96 -20.61
C GLN A 78 -2.14 6.20 -19.74
N VAL A 79 -1.12 7.05 -19.68
CA VAL A 79 -1.23 8.38 -19.09
C VAL A 79 -1.56 9.38 -20.19
N HIS A 80 -2.62 10.14 -19.98
CA HIS A 80 -3.12 11.18 -20.89
C HIS A 80 -2.58 12.57 -20.50
N ASP A 81 -2.77 13.51 -21.40
CA ASP A 81 -2.52 14.92 -21.11
C ASP A 81 -3.33 15.37 -19.88
N GLY A 82 -2.67 16.06 -18.95
CA GLY A 82 -3.27 16.43 -17.66
C GLY A 82 -3.12 15.39 -16.54
N GLY A 83 -2.46 14.25 -16.81
CA GLY A 83 -2.05 13.29 -15.78
C GLY A 83 -3.12 12.29 -15.35
N VAL A 84 -4.28 12.29 -16.02
CA VAL A 84 -5.27 11.22 -15.89
C VAL A 84 -4.73 9.97 -16.54
N ASN A 85 -4.97 8.81 -15.95
CA ASN A 85 -4.49 7.55 -16.48
C ASN A 85 -5.61 6.50 -16.58
N GLU A 86 -5.50 5.60 -17.55
CA GLU A 86 -6.40 4.46 -17.73
C GLU A 86 -5.61 3.19 -18.07
N TRP A 87 -6.19 2.03 -17.77
CA TRP A 87 -5.65 0.77 -18.23
C TRP A 87 -6.24 0.42 -19.60
N LEU A 88 -5.39 0.11 -20.57
CA LEU A 88 -5.80 -0.34 -21.90
C LEU A 88 -5.31 -1.77 -22.11
N ASP A 89 -6.21 -2.69 -22.47
CA ASP A 89 -5.93 -4.12 -22.57
C ASP A 89 -4.96 -4.50 -23.71
N SER A 90 -4.71 -3.59 -24.66
CA SER A 90 -3.89 -3.83 -25.85
C SER A 90 -3.27 -2.53 -26.42
N PRO A 91 -2.06 -2.58 -27.00
CA PRO A 91 -1.16 -3.73 -27.03
C PRO A 91 -0.60 -4.01 -25.64
N ASP A 92 -0.18 -5.25 -25.41
CA ASP A 92 0.58 -5.60 -24.22
C ASP A 92 1.95 -4.89 -24.24
N ARG A 93 2.36 -4.33 -23.09
CA ARG A 93 3.62 -3.59 -22.94
C ARG A 93 4.48 -4.08 -21.76
N ASP A 94 4.31 -5.33 -21.33
CA ASP A 94 5.06 -5.90 -20.20
C ASP A 94 4.82 -5.09 -18.91
N GLN A 95 3.55 -4.72 -18.72
CA GLN A 95 3.04 -4.02 -17.55
C GLN A 95 1.93 -4.84 -16.93
N SER A 96 1.78 -4.73 -15.62
CA SER A 96 0.71 -5.39 -14.88
C SER A 96 0.16 -4.49 -13.78
N TYR A 97 -1.04 -4.78 -13.31
CA TYR A 97 -1.57 -4.18 -12.09
C TYR A 97 -2.12 -5.26 -11.15
N VAL A 98 -2.14 -4.95 -9.86
CA VAL A 98 -2.68 -5.86 -8.85
C VAL A 98 -4.18 -5.68 -8.65
N VAL A 99 -4.88 -6.81 -8.47
CA VAL A 99 -6.27 -6.86 -8.01
C VAL A 99 -6.37 -7.65 -6.71
N GLU A 100 -7.32 -7.29 -5.85
CA GLU A 100 -7.52 -7.94 -4.56
C GLU A 100 -7.74 -9.45 -4.73
N LYS A 101 -6.94 -10.26 -4.02
CA LYS A 101 -7.11 -11.72 -3.94
C LYS A 101 -7.68 -12.16 -2.60
N ILE A 102 -7.34 -11.43 -1.54
CA ILE A 102 -7.81 -11.64 -0.17
C ILE A 102 -8.39 -10.33 0.38
N PRO A 103 -9.14 -10.38 1.49
CA PRO A 103 -9.70 -9.18 2.11
C PRO A 103 -8.61 -8.14 2.46
N PRO A 104 -8.82 -6.84 2.19
CA PRO A 104 -7.86 -5.77 2.49
C PRO A 104 -7.40 -5.71 3.96
N GLU A 105 -8.24 -6.10 4.89
CA GLU A 105 -7.93 -6.18 6.32
C GLU A 105 -6.84 -7.22 6.65
N ASP A 106 -6.77 -8.31 5.88
CA ASP A 106 -5.76 -9.35 6.07
C ASP A 106 -4.39 -8.88 5.54
N VAL A 107 -4.41 -8.13 4.45
CA VAL A 107 -3.22 -7.43 3.94
C VAL A 107 -2.77 -6.36 4.94
N ALA A 108 -3.69 -5.56 5.48
CA ALA A 108 -3.40 -4.55 6.49
C ALA A 108 -2.78 -5.17 7.74
N SER A 109 -3.33 -6.29 8.23
CA SER A 109 -2.77 -7.06 9.36
C SER A 109 -1.34 -7.51 9.10
N THR A 110 -1.04 -7.93 7.87
CA THR A 110 0.32 -8.29 7.46
C THR A 110 1.26 -7.08 7.53
N ILE A 111 0.87 -5.95 6.91
CA ILE A 111 1.67 -4.73 6.90
C ILE A 111 1.90 -4.19 8.31
N GLU A 112 0.87 -4.18 9.17
CA GLU A 112 1.00 -3.71 10.55
C GLU A 112 1.99 -4.55 11.37
N LYS A 113 1.97 -5.87 11.21
CA LYS A 113 2.95 -6.76 11.86
C LYS A 113 4.38 -6.42 11.44
N LEU A 114 4.59 -6.04 10.18
CA LEU A 114 5.91 -5.64 9.69
C LEU A 114 6.33 -4.27 10.22
N MET A 115 5.41 -3.31 10.28
CA MET A 115 5.68 -1.97 10.80
C MET A 115 5.99 -1.95 12.31
N THR A 116 5.51 -2.94 13.05
CA THR A 116 5.71 -3.10 14.50
C THR A 116 6.83 -4.08 14.85
N GLN A 117 7.46 -4.69 13.85
CA GLN A 117 8.53 -5.65 14.08
C GLN A 117 9.79 -4.95 14.61
N LYS A 118 10.22 -5.32 15.82
CA LYS A 118 11.48 -4.82 16.40
C LYS A 118 12.70 -5.37 15.64
N PRO A 119 13.83 -4.64 15.64
CA PRO A 119 15.09 -5.14 15.09
C PRO A 119 15.47 -6.48 15.73
N LYS A 120 16.04 -7.39 14.93
CA LYS A 120 16.63 -8.62 15.47
C LYS A 120 17.93 -8.25 16.19
N SER A 121 18.06 -8.68 17.44
CA SER A 121 19.29 -8.61 18.24
C SER A 121 20.38 -9.53 17.69
#